data_AF-A0A8T0V0F3-F1
#
_entry.id   AF-A0A8T0V0F3-F1
#
_cell.length_a   1.000
_cell.length_b   1.000
_cell.length_c   1.000
_cell.angle_alpha   90.00
_cell.angle_beta   90.00
_cell.angle_gamma   90.00
#
_symmetry.space_group_name_H-M   'P 1'
#
loop_
_entity.id
_entity.type
_entity.pdbx_description
1 polymer ?
#
loop_
_entity_poly.entity_id
_entity_poly.type
_entity_poly.pdbx_seq_one_letter_code
_entity_poly.pdbx_strand_id
1 'polypeptide(L)'
;MFISSRKIADKVASSGYFVVVPDFLHGDPYDHSNPNNPGMWMQSHNPQKAFEEAKPVIAAIKEKGVPNIGAAGYCWGAKVVVELAKVHEIQAAVLLHPSLITVDDIKDVKCPISILGAEIDKLSPPELLKQFEQVLSANSGVDHVVKIFPGVAHGWAVRYSDEDAAAVSSADEALQDMSHWFNKYLK
;
A
#
# COMPACT_ATOMS: atom_id res chain seq x y z
N MET A 1 2.49 22.03 -3.64
CA MET A 1 1.18 21.42 -3.32
C MET A 1 1.39 19.91 -3.22
N PHE A 2 1.00 19.26 -2.12
CA PHE A 2 1.13 17.79 -2.01
C PHE A 2 0.15 17.09 -2.96
N ILE A 3 0.57 15.97 -3.54
CA ILE A 3 -0.27 15.15 -4.41
C ILE A 3 -1.44 14.54 -3.65
N SER A 4 -2.66 14.68 -4.18
CA SER A 4 -3.84 14.00 -3.66
C SER A 4 -3.84 12.53 -4.06
N SER A 5 -4.31 11.64 -3.19
CA SER A 5 -4.60 10.23 -3.49
C SER A 5 -5.44 10.06 -4.76
N ARG A 6 -6.31 11.05 -5.07
CA ARG A 6 -7.07 11.11 -6.32
C ARG A 6 -6.18 11.13 -7.57
N LYS A 7 -5.12 11.94 -7.59
CA LYS A 7 -4.21 12.01 -8.76
C LYS A 7 -3.50 10.68 -9.00
N ILE A 8 -3.13 9.96 -7.94
CA ILE A 8 -2.54 8.62 -8.05
C ILE A 8 -3.56 7.65 -8.64
N ALA A 9 -4.79 7.65 -8.12
CA ALA A 9 -5.87 6.81 -8.64
C ALA A 9 -6.15 7.09 -10.13
N ASP A 10 -6.18 8.36 -10.54
CA ASP A 10 -6.37 8.76 -11.93
C ASP A 10 -5.22 8.25 -12.83
N LYS A 11 -3.95 8.30 -12.36
CA LYS A 11 -2.79 7.74 -13.08
C LYS A 11 -2.86 6.21 -13.20
N VAL A 12 -3.35 5.50 -12.18
CA VAL A 12 -3.54 4.05 -12.26
C VAL A 12 -4.70 3.70 -13.21
N ALA A 13 -5.80 4.45 -13.15
CA ALA A 13 -6.96 4.25 -14.01
C ALA A 13 -6.62 4.46 -15.49
N SER A 14 -5.75 5.44 -15.81
CA SER A 14 -5.29 5.66 -17.20
C SER A 14 -4.47 4.49 -17.77
N SER A 15 -4.00 3.57 -16.91
CA SER A 15 -3.33 2.33 -17.32
C SER A 15 -4.30 1.17 -17.64
N GLY A 16 -5.61 1.43 -17.68
CA GLY A 16 -6.63 0.47 -18.08
C GLY A 16 -7.32 -0.27 -16.92
N TYR A 17 -7.10 0.17 -15.67
CA TYR A 17 -7.73 -0.43 -14.49
C TYR A 17 -9.03 0.27 -14.11
N PHE A 18 -10.00 -0.50 -13.61
CA PHE A 18 -11.09 0.05 -12.82
C PHE A 18 -10.58 0.29 -11.39
N VAL A 19 -10.44 1.56 -11.01
CA VAL A 19 -9.86 1.95 -9.72
C VAL A 19 -10.92 2.44 -8.75
N VAL A 20 -10.87 1.93 -7.52
CA VAL A 20 -11.71 2.38 -6.40
C VAL A 20 -10.80 2.80 -5.26
N VAL A 21 -11.09 3.96 -4.67
CA VAL A 21 -10.44 4.46 -3.44
C VAL A 21 -11.52 4.61 -2.38
N PRO A 22 -11.77 3.57 -1.55
CA PRO A 22 -12.77 3.64 -0.50
C PRO A 22 -12.35 4.62 0.60
N ASP A 23 -13.31 5.37 1.14
CA ASP A 23 -13.07 6.21 2.31
C ASP A 23 -13.22 5.39 3.60
N PHE A 24 -12.16 4.64 3.94
CA PHE A 24 -12.10 3.90 5.21
C PHE A 24 -11.85 4.79 6.43
N LEU A 25 -11.65 6.09 6.22
CA LEU A 25 -11.42 7.07 7.29
C LEU A 25 -12.70 7.85 7.61
N HIS A 26 -13.81 7.57 6.91
CA HIS A 26 -15.13 8.12 7.18
C HIS A 26 -15.15 9.66 7.27
N GLY A 27 -14.39 10.32 6.40
CA GLY A 27 -14.25 11.77 6.38
C GLY A 27 -13.33 12.37 7.47
N ASP A 28 -12.62 11.55 8.24
CA ASP A 28 -11.70 11.98 9.31
C ASP A 28 -10.23 11.62 9.01
N PRO A 29 -9.61 12.23 7.98
CA PRO A 29 -8.23 11.94 7.60
C PRO A 29 -7.25 12.38 8.69
N TYR A 30 -6.12 11.66 8.81
CA TYR A 30 -5.07 12.02 9.76
C TYR A 30 -4.46 13.40 9.45
N ASP A 31 -4.58 14.32 10.40
CA ASP A 31 -3.99 15.67 10.32
C ASP A 31 -2.59 15.69 10.96
N HIS A 32 -1.56 15.76 10.10
CA HIS A 32 -0.15 15.86 10.54
C HIS A 32 0.20 17.16 11.25
N SER A 33 -0.62 18.20 11.10
CA SER A 33 -0.42 19.50 11.73
C SER A 33 -1.10 19.61 13.10
N ASN A 34 -2.01 18.68 13.42
CA ASN A 34 -2.75 18.69 14.67
C ASN A 34 -1.95 17.95 15.76
N PRO A 35 -1.64 18.60 16.90
CA PRO A 35 -0.94 17.96 18.02
C PRO A 35 -1.79 16.94 18.79
N ASN A 36 -3.06 16.72 18.42
CA ASN A 36 -3.89 15.66 19.00
C ASN A 36 -3.18 14.31 18.84
N ASN A 37 -3.00 13.61 19.97
CA ASN A 37 -2.17 12.41 20.10
C ASN A 37 -2.42 11.42 18.93
N PRO A 38 -1.38 11.09 18.12
CA PRO A 38 -1.48 10.12 17.03
C PRO A 38 -2.11 8.79 17.45
N GLY A 39 -1.93 8.41 18.73
CA GLY A 39 -2.56 7.24 19.32
C GLY A 39 -4.09 7.29 19.39
N MET A 40 -4.70 8.45 19.62
CA MET A 40 -6.17 8.59 19.67
C MET A 40 -6.79 8.44 18.28
N TRP A 41 -6.18 9.05 17.26
CA TRP A 41 -6.63 8.86 15.89
C TRP A 41 -6.49 7.39 15.48
N MET A 42 -5.37 6.75 15.84
CA MET A 42 -5.13 5.32 15.57
C MET A 42 -6.14 4.40 16.26
N GLN A 43 -6.57 4.72 17.48
CA GLN A 43 -7.63 3.97 18.18
C GLN A 43 -8.97 4.07 17.45
N SER A 44 -9.29 5.25 16.90
CA SER A 44 -10.54 5.49 16.17
C SER A 44 -10.50 4.91 14.75
N HIS A 45 -9.30 4.82 14.16
CA HIS A 45 -9.04 4.35 12.79
C HIS A 45 -8.13 3.13 12.80
N ASN A 46 -8.55 2.08 13.50
CA ASN A 46 -7.81 0.82 13.49
C ASN A 46 -7.87 0.17 12.09
N PRO A 47 -6.72 -0.16 11.45
CA PRO A 47 -6.69 -0.83 10.15
C PRO A 47 -7.52 -2.11 10.06
N GLN A 48 -7.70 -2.83 11.18
CA GLN A 48 -8.50 -4.06 11.21
C GLN A 48 -9.96 -3.81 10.84
N LYS A 49 -10.52 -2.67 11.26
CA LYS A 49 -11.89 -2.30 10.89
C LYS A 49 -12.00 -2.03 9.39
N ALA A 50 -11.02 -1.34 8.83
CA ALA A 50 -10.96 -1.08 7.39
C ALA A 50 -10.72 -2.34 6.56
N PHE A 51 -9.98 -3.31 7.08
CA PHE A 51 -9.88 -4.65 6.48
C PHE A 51 -11.25 -5.34 6.38
N GLU A 52 -12.06 -5.30 7.44
CA GLU A 52 -13.41 -5.85 7.40
C GLU A 52 -14.33 -5.06 6.45
N GLU A 53 -14.21 -3.74 6.41
CA GLU A 53 -14.96 -2.87 5.48
C GLU A 53 -14.53 -3.04 4.01
N ALA A 54 -13.29 -3.46 3.75
CA ALA A 54 -12.80 -3.70 2.40
C ALA A 54 -13.44 -4.92 1.75
N LYS A 55 -13.80 -5.97 2.50
CA LYS A 55 -14.41 -7.20 1.98
C LYS A 55 -15.72 -6.96 1.20
N PRO A 56 -16.74 -6.27 1.74
CA PRO A 56 -17.96 -5.99 0.98
C PRO A 56 -17.71 -5.06 -0.22
N VAL A 57 -16.71 -4.16 -0.16
CA VAL A 57 -16.31 -3.35 -1.31
C VAL A 57 -15.74 -4.24 -2.42
N ILE A 58 -14.83 -5.15 -2.09
CA ILE A 58 -14.26 -6.13 -3.04
C ILE A 58 -15.37 -6.99 -3.66
N ALA A 59 -16.31 -7.48 -2.85
CA ALA A 59 -17.45 -8.25 -3.33
C ALA A 59 -18.30 -7.45 -4.34
N ALA A 60 -18.64 -6.19 -4.02
CA ALA A 60 -19.39 -5.32 -4.92
C ALA A 60 -18.66 -5.01 -6.24
N ILE A 61 -17.31 -4.91 -6.21
CA ILE A 61 -16.50 -4.74 -7.42
C ILE A 61 -16.56 -6.01 -8.28
N LYS A 62 -16.44 -7.19 -7.66
CA LYS A 62 -16.55 -8.49 -8.36
C LYS A 62 -17.93 -8.66 -9.00
N GLU A 63 -19.00 -8.31 -8.29
CA GLU A 63 -20.38 -8.34 -8.81
C GLU A 63 -20.59 -7.43 -10.04
N LYS A 64 -19.81 -6.34 -10.16
CA LYS A 64 -19.80 -5.46 -11.33
C LYS A 64 -19.03 -6.01 -12.52
N GLY A 65 -18.52 -7.24 -12.45
CA GLY A 65 -17.82 -7.91 -13.55
C GLY A 65 -16.31 -7.70 -13.56
N VAL A 66 -15.70 -7.32 -12.43
CA VAL A 66 -14.24 -7.19 -12.28
C VAL A 66 -13.74 -8.31 -11.35
N PRO A 67 -13.44 -9.52 -11.85
CA PRO A 67 -13.13 -10.68 -11.00
C PRO A 67 -11.71 -10.65 -10.40
N ASN A 68 -10.75 -10.02 -11.10
CA ASN A 68 -9.37 -9.91 -10.67
C ASN A 68 -9.15 -8.58 -9.94
N ILE A 69 -8.77 -8.65 -8.67
CA ILE A 69 -8.60 -7.52 -7.77
C ILE A 69 -7.15 -7.50 -7.28
N GLY A 70 -6.45 -6.41 -7.57
CA GLY A 70 -5.23 -6.04 -6.84
C GLY A 70 -5.52 -4.96 -5.83
N ALA A 71 -4.71 -4.88 -4.77
CA ALA A 71 -4.81 -3.82 -3.79
C ALA A 71 -3.44 -3.16 -3.55
N ALA A 72 -3.44 -1.83 -3.53
CA ALA A 72 -2.28 -1.02 -3.17
C ALA A 72 -2.56 -0.25 -1.87
N GLY A 73 -1.64 -0.32 -0.92
CA GLY A 73 -1.78 0.28 0.40
C GLY A 73 -0.59 1.21 0.70
N TYR A 74 -0.91 2.43 1.13
CA TYR A 74 0.08 3.47 1.46
C TYR A 74 0.08 3.71 2.97
N CYS A 75 1.25 3.69 3.65
CA CYS A 75 1.35 3.94 5.09
C CYS A 75 0.40 3.03 5.90
N TRP A 76 -0.62 3.61 6.53
CA TRP A 76 -1.65 2.92 7.28
C TRP A 76 -2.44 1.93 6.41
N GLY A 77 -2.70 2.29 5.16
CA GLY A 77 -3.41 1.43 4.21
C GLY A 77 -2.61 0.17 3.84
N ALA A 78 -1.29 0.18 4.03
CA ALA A 78 -0.47 -1.02 3.82
C ALA A 78 -0.85 -2.13 4.80
N LYS A 79 -1.25 -1.78 6.04
CA LYS A 79 -1.74 -2.75 7.01
C LYS A 79 -3.07 -3.38 6.56
N VAL A 80 -3.97 -2.58 5.99
CA VAL A 80 -5.22 -3.11 5.41
C VAL A 80 -4.92 -4.10 4.28
N VAL A 81 -4.01 -3.73 3.38
CA VAL A 81 -3.65 -4.56 2.22
C VAL A 81 -2.91 -5.83 2.61
N VAL A 82 -2.01 -5.81 3.59
CA VAL A 82 -1.36 -7.05 4.05
C VAL A 82 -2.35 -8.00 4.70
N GLU A 83 -3.33 -7.51 5.48
CA GLU A 83 -4.39 -8.38 6.01
C GLU A 83 -5.24 -8.98 4.88
N LEU A 84 -5.58 -8.18 3.86
CA LEU A 84 -6.23 -8.68 2.65
C LEU A 84 -5.38 -9.71 1.90
N ALA A 85 -4.05 -9.61 1.93
CA ALA A 85 -3.15 -10.56 1.26
C ALA A 85 -3.05 -11.92 1.99
N LYS A 86 -3.48 -12.00 3.25
CA LYS A 86 -3.53 -13.25 4.05
C LYS A 86 -4.81 -14.06 3.80
N VAL A 87 -5.84 -13.42 3.27
CA VAL A 87 -7.14 -14.03 2.92
C VAL A 87 -7.27 -13.96 1.40
N HIS A 88 -7.85 -14.96 0.72
CA HIS A 88 -7.86 -15.02 -0.75
C HIS A 88 -8.83 -14.01 -1.41
N GLU A 89 -8.85 -12.76 -0.92
CA GLU A 89 -9.71 -11.67 -1.40
C GLU A 89 -9.14 -10.97 -2.62
N ILE A 90 -7.80 -10.87 -2.70
CA ILE A 90 -7.04 -10.19 -3.75
C ILE A 90 -6.02 -11.13 -4.41
N GLN A 91 -5.70 -10.86 -5.69
CA GLN A 91 -4.73 -11.62 -6.49
C GLN A 91 -3.30 -11.06 -6.39
N ALA A 92 -3.13 -9.79 -6.06
CA ALA A 92 -1.82 -9.18 -5.88
C ALA A 92 -1.87 -7.99 -4.92
N ALA A 93 -0.84 -7.87 -4.10
CA ALA A 93 -0.68 -6.80 -3.12
C ALA A 93 0.51 -5.91 -3.47
N VAL A 94 0.37 -4.59 -3.26
CA VAL A 94 1.48 -3.63 -3.29
C VAL A 94 1.44 -2.77 -2.03
N LEU A 95 2.53 -2.73 -1.28
CA LEU A 95 2.69 -1.93 -0.08
C LEU A 95 3.68 -0.80 -0.38
N LEU A 96 3.30 0.45 -0.12
CA LEU A 96 4.16 1.62 -0.30
C LEU A 96 4.37 2.33 1.04
N HIS A 97 5.63 2.53 1.43
CA HIS A 97 6.05 3.04 2.75
C HIS A 97 5.20 2.42 3.87
N PRO A 98 5.23 1.09 4.06
CA PRO A 98 4.32 0.41 4.96
C PRO A 98 4.45 0.90 6.41
N SER A 99 3.37 0.77 7.18
CA SER A 99 3.38 1.01 8.62
C SER A 99 2.47 0.02 9.34
N LEU A 100 2.74 -0.21 10.63
CA LEU A 100 1.95 -1.13 11.48
C LEU A 100 1.99 -2.60 11.04
N ILE A 101 2.99 -2.97 10.25
CA ILE A 101 3.21 -4.34 9.76
C ILE A 101 4.33 -4.98 10.57
N THR A 102 4.10 -6.21 11.01
CA THR A 102 5.06 -7.06 11.71
C THR A 102 5.58 -8.15 10.78
N VAL A 103 6.66 -8.82 11.19
CA VAL A 103 7.21 -9.96 10.45
C VAL A 103 6.20 -11.10 10.36
N ASP A 104 5.40 -11.32 11.42
CA ASP A 104 4.36 -12.36 11.42
C ASP A 104 3.24 -12.05 10.43
N ASP A 105 2.89 -10.76 10.23
CA ASP A 105 1.94 -10.38 9.20
C ASP A 105 2.39 -10.81 7.79
N ILE A 106 3.69 -10.74 7.53
CA ILE A 106 4.28 -11.10 6.25
C ILE A 106 4.35 -12.62 6.05
N LYS A 107 4.57 -13.39 7.13
CA LYS A 107 4.59 -14.86 7.07
C LYS A 107 3.28 -15.45 6.54
N ASP A 108 2.17 -14.82 6.88
CA ASP A 108 0.82 -15.32 6.57
C ASP A 108 0.31 -14.90 5.19
N VAL A 109 1.08 -14.12 4.42
CA VAL A 109 0.70 -13.66 3.07
C VAL A 109 0.57 -14.84 2.12
N LYS A 110 -0.47 -14.83 1.27
CA LYS A 110 -0.83 -15.92 0.37
C LYS A 110 -0.90 -15.52 -1.10
N CYS A 111 -0.86 -14.23 -1.42
CA CYS A 111 -0.82 -13.73 -2.80
C CYS A 111 0.51 -13.05 -3.10
N PRO A 112 0.90 -12.93 -4.38
CA PRO A 112 2.06 -12.15 -4.78
C PRO A 112 2.07 -10.74 -4.17
N ILE A 113 3.21 -10.35 -3.59
CA ILE A 113 3.35 -9.08 -2.85
C ILE A 113 4.58 -8.29 -3.27
N SER A 114 4.40 -7.01 -3.59
CA SER A 114 5.48 -6.05 -3.76
C SER A 114 5.52 -5.09 -2.57
N ILE A 115 6.69 -4.93 -1.95
CA ILE A 115 6.91 -4.03 -0.81
C ILE A 115 7.93 -2.98 -1.23
N LEU A 116 7.44 -1.74 -1.39
CA LEU A 116 8.25 -0.58 -1.69
C LEU A 116 8.46 0.20 -0.39
N GLY A 117 9.70 0.28 0.07
CA GLY A 117 10.09 0.97 1.30
C GLY A 117 10.98 2.19 1.06
N ALA A 118 11.05 3.05 2.07
CA ALA A 118 11.89 4.25 2.07
C ALA A 118 13.15 4.03 2.92
N GLU A 119 14.30 4.49 2.43
CA GLU A 119 15.58 4.37 3.17
C GLU A 119 15.58 5.14 4.49
N ILE A 120 14.99 6.35 4.53
CA ILE A 120 15.01 7.24 5.71
C ILE A 120 13.75 7.04 6.58
N ASP A 121 13.07 5.90 6.44
CA ASP A 121 11.84 5.59 7.17
C ASP A 121 12.13 5.06 8.59
N LYS A 122 11.40 5.58 9.58
CA LYS A 122 11.48 5.10 10.98
C LYS A 122 10.34 4.15 11.35
N LEU A 123 9.24 4.14 10.59
CA LEU A 123 8.09 3.26 10.83
C LEU A 123 8.33 1.86 10.24
N SER A 124 8.96 1.81 9.06
CA SER A 124 9.43 0.57 8.43
C SER A 124 10.87 0.72 7.95
N PRO A 125 11.86 0.73 8.86
CA PRO A 125 13.25 0.93 8.51
C PRO A 125 13.79 -0.20 7.61
N PRO A 126 14.86 0.04 6.84
CA PRO A 126 15.50 -0.96 5.97
C PRO A 126 15.72 -2.33 6.62
N GLU A 127 16.09 -2.37 7.90
CA GLU A 127 16.32 -3.60 8.65
C GLU A 127 15.05 -4.44 8.79
N LEU A 128 13.89 -3.79 8.99
CA LEU A 128 12.60 -4.47 9.06
C LEU A 128 12.18 -4.98 7.68
N LEU A 129 12.38 -4.18 6.63
CA LEU A 129 12.06 -4.58 5.25
C LEU A 129 12.89 -5.79 4.81
N LYS A 130 14.17 -5.84 5.20
CA LYS A 130 15.02 -7.02 4.97
C LYS A 130 14.50 -8.26 5.71
N GLN A 131 13.94 -8.11 6.91
CA GLN A 131 13.30 -9.24 7.61
C GLN A 131 12.03 -9.71 6.87
N PHE A 132 11.25 -8.79 6.30
CA PHE A 132 10.11 -9.15 5.45
C PHE A 132 10.56 -9.95 4.23
N GLU A 133 11.61 -9.48 3.54
CA GLU A 133 12.19 -10.17 2.39
C GLU A 133 12.68 -11.58 2.74
N GLN A 134 13.39 -11.73 3.87
CA GLN A 134 13.86 -13.04 4.34
C GLN A 134 12.73 -14.03 4.58
N VAL A 135 11.64 -13.58 5.21
CA VAL A 135 10.46 -14.41 5.46
C VAL A 135 9.76 -14.79 4.16
N LEU A 136 9.58 -13.84 3.24
CA LEU A 136 8.96 -14.12 1.94
C LEU A 136 9.82 -15.07 1.11
N SER A 137 11.15 -14.91 1.14
CA SER A 137 12.10 -15.81 0.48
C SER A 137 12.08 -17.22 1.04
N ALA A 138 11.76 -17.39 2.33
CA ALA A 138 11.56 -18.70 2.93
C ALA A 138 10.23 -19.36 2.53
N ASN A 139 9.27 -18.59 1.99
CA ASN A 139 7.99 -19.06 1.50
C ASN A 139 8.00 -19.15 -0.04
N SER A 140 8.42 -20.30 -0.57
CA SER A 140 8.53 -20.52 -2.03
C SER A 140 7.19 -20.48 -2.79
N GLY A 141 6.06 -20.40 -2.10
CA GLY A 141 4.73 -20.31 -2.71
C GLY A 141 4.28 -18.88 -3.05
N VAL A 142 5.01 -17.86 -2.62
CA VAL A 142 4.63 -16.45 -2.80
C VAL A 142 5.72 -15.69 -3.55
N ASP A 143 5.39 -15.29 -4.78
CA ASP A 143 6.25 -14.38 -5.55
C ASP A 143 6.28 -13.00 -4.90
N HIS A 144 7.46 -12.41 -4.78
CA HIS A 144 7.64 -11.19 -4.03
C HIS A 144 8.79 -10.33 -4.55
N VAL A 145 8.69 -9.03 -4.27
CA VAL A 145 9.78 -8.06 -4.43
C VAL A 145 9.79 -7.16 -3.20
N VAL A 146 10.96 -6.96 -2.60
CA VAL A 146 11.18 -5.90 -1.62
C VAL A 146 12.19 -4.92 -2.19
N LYS A 147 11.80 -3.66 -2.36
CA LYS A 147 12.64 -2.60 -2.92
C LYS A 147 12.72 -1.43 -1.95
N ILE A 148 13.94 -1.00 -1.62
CA ILE A 148 14.19 0.16 -0.77
C ILE A 148 14.63 1.31 -1.67
N PHE A 149 13.86 2.39 -1.65
CA PHE A 149 14.15 3.60 -2.41
C PHE A 149 15.16 4.47 -1.64
N PRO A 150 16.28 4.85 -2.27
CA PRO A 150 17.31 5.64 -1.62
C PRO A 150 16.88 7.10 -1.46
N GLY A 151 17.32 7.75 -0.38
CA GLY A 151 17.17 9.19 -0.15
C GLY A 151 15.74 9.66 0.16
N VAL A 152 14.75 8.77 0.19
CA VAL A 152 13.36 9.13 0.44
C VAL A 152 12.91 8.77 1.85
N ALA A 153 11.93 9.53 2.35
CA ALA A 153 11.35 9.36 3.68
C ALA A 153 9.94 8.74 3.61
N HIS A 154 9.37 8.44 4.78
CA HIS A 154 8.01 7.91 4.87
C HIS A 154 6.99 8.81 4.14
N GLY A 155 6.13 8.21 3.31
CA GLY A 155 5.14 8.93 2.54
C GLY A 155 5.61 9.48 1.19
N TRP A 156 6.86 9.21 0.77
CA TRP A 156 7.42 9.80 -0.47
C TRP A 156 6.56 9.59 -1.71
N ALA A 157 5.91 8.43 -1.82
CA ALA A 157 5.13 8.06 -3.00
C ALA A 157 3.78 8.80 -3.11
N VAL A 158 3.38 9.54 -2.07
CA VAL A 158 2.09 10.26 -2.02
C VAL A 158 2.20 11.70 -1.50
N ARG A 159 3.27 12.05 -0.78
CA ARG A 159 3.49 13.38 -0.17
C ARG A 159 4.68 14.11 -0.80
N TYR A 160 4.84 14.01 -2.11
CA TYR A 160 5.86 14.76 -2.85
C TYR A 160 5.29 16.09 -3.40
N SER A 161 6.19 17.03 -3.69
CA SER A 161 5.87 18.28 -4.38
C SER A 161 6.08 18.12 -5.88
N ASP A 162 5.12 18.56 -6.69
CA ASP A 162 5.24 18.61 -8.16
C ASP A 162 6.41 19.52 -8.63
N GLU A 163 6.90 20.39 -7.76
CA GLU A 163 8.00 21.33 -8.04
C GLU A 163 9.39 20.71 -7.79
N ASP A 164 9.46 19.57 -7.11
CA ASP A 164 10.70 18.85 -6.85
C ASP A 164 10.83 17.69 -7.84
N ALA A 165 11.59 17.91 -8.91
CA ALA A 165 11.78 16.92 -9.98
C ALA A 165 12.35 15.59 -9.48
N ALA A 166 13.20 15.60 -8.44
CA ALA A 166 13.75 14.37 -7.89
C ALA A 166 12.69 13.59 -7.11
N ALA A 167 11.87 14.29 -6.31
CA ALA A 167 10.76 13.68 -5.60
C ALA A 167 9.69 13.12 -6.56
N VAL A 168 9.36 13.87 -7.62
CA VAL A 168 8.46 13.40 -8.69
C VAL A 168 9.00 12.14 -9.36
N SER A 169 10.27 12.16 -9.77
CA SER A 169 10.92 11.03 -10.42
C SER A 169 10.87 9.76 -9.55
N SER A 170 11.18 9.88 -8.26
CA SER A 170 11.15 8.74 -7.34
C SER A 170 9.73 8.22 -7.08
N ALA A 171 8.73 9.12 -6.98
CA ALA A 171 7.34 8.71 -6.79
C ALA A 171 6.74 8.07 -8.05
N ASP A 172 7.08 8.58 -9.24
CA ASP A 172 6.68 7.99 -10.52
C ASP A 172 7.34 6.63 -10.74
N GLU A 173 8.59 6.42 -10.32
CA GLU A 173 9.23 5.10 -10.32
C GLU A 173 8.47 4.11 -9.42
N ALA A 174 8.07 4.51 -8.21
CA ALA A 174 7.27 3.66 -7.32
C ALA A 174 5.89 3.32 -7.92
N LEU A 175 5.26 4.27 -8.61
CA LEU A 175 4.01 4.04 -9.34
C LEU A 175 4.20 3.08 -10.53
N GLN A 176 5.32 3.17 -11.24
CA GLN A 176 5.67 2.26 -12.33
C GLN A 176 5.90 0.83 -11.80
N ASP A 177 6.62 0.68 -10.68
CA ASP A 177 6.84 -0.62 -10.03
C ASP A 177 5.50 -1.26 -9.62
N MET A 178 4.61 -0.49 -8.99
CA MET A 178 3.26 -0.93 -8.66
C MET A 178 2.48 -1.37 -9.90
N SER A 179 2.53 -0.57 -10.98
CA SER A 179 1.81 -0.85 -12.23
C SER A 179 2.35 -2.10 -12.93
N HIS A 180 3.67 -2.29 -12.94
CA HIS A 180 4.30 -3.50 -13.45
C HIS A 180 3.88 -4.73 -12.64
N TRP A 181 3.82 -4.62 -11.31
CA TRP A 181 3.35 -5.71 -10.46
C TRP A 181 1.91 -6.11 -10.81
N PHE A 182 0.99 -5.16 -10.87
CA PHE A 182 -0.39 -5.46 -11.24
C PHE A 182 -0.53 -5.99 -12.67
N ASN A 183 0.24 -5.47 -13.63
CA ASN A 183 0.25 -5.98 -15.00
C ASN A 183 0.68 -7.45 -15.08
N LYS A 184 1.53 -7.91 -14.16
CA LYS A 184 2.02 -9.30 -14.11
C LYS A 184 0.97 -10.28 -13.55
N TYR A 185 0.11 -9.86 -12.62
CA TYR A 185 -0.76 -10.78 -11.87
C TYR A 185 -2.26 -10.58 -12.06
N LEU A 186 -2.72 -9.44 -12.59
CA LEU A 186 -4.15 -9.15 -12.74
C LEU A 186 -4.67 -9.32 -14.18
N LYS A 187 -3.76 -9.49 -15.14
CA LYS A 187 -4.08 -9.67 -16.56
C LYS A 187 -4.28 -11.13 -16.92
#